data_AF-A0A1M7L994-F1
#
_entry.id   AF-A0A1M7L994-F1
#
_cell.length_a   1.000
_cell.length_b   1.000
_cell.length_c   1.000
_cell.angle_alpha   90.00
_cell.angle_beta   90.00
_cell.angle_gamma   90.00
#
_symmetry.space_group_name_H-M   'P 1'
#
loop_
_entity.id
_entity.type
_entity.pdbx_description
1 polymer ?
#
loop_
_entity_poly.entity_id
_entity_poly.type
_entity_poly.pdbx_seq_one_letter_code
_entity_poly.pdbx_strand_id
1 'polypeptide(L)'
;MTPALNVQAALSGKRVLITGSTGFLAKVVLEKLIRSVPDIGCIVLLIRGSANGADARARFERDIATSSIFDRLRSERPAFLAGFFAEKIECITGEVTEPGFGMPISAFNALARRVDLIINAAASVNFREALDEALAINAISVQNITELARAGNAPLIQVSTCYVNGYNRGPMYEENVAPARAAIPHLTEGHYDLYGLLQHLKHRIAMVRAEVRDPDELARRLTELGIAEANYHGWNDTYTFTKWMGEQLAMAAMRGRALTIVRPSIIESTLQEPAPGWIEGVKVADAIILAYARGKTSFFPARPNEVVDIVPADLVANSIVLASAEALSTQPATRIYQACTGSSNPITVGSVIDLIQGESQRNWRQYERLFYHEPKHDFRVVSRPVFLLMLRAMRLGASGWSGVRKLLGAGESPRLEALRTTQLLALTFSFYTAPRYVFHNDRLQALAQRFSSEDQARYNVDAGTIDWREYLCRIHMTGLNRYALRPRSPKSVEAAAAAADVPVTEETEAKAAPIKI
;
A
#
# COMPACT_ATOMS: atom_id res chain seq x y z
N MET A 1 6.10 -25.44 -30.90
CA MET A 1 6.47 -24.51 -29.82
C MET A 1 5.44 -23.40 -29.81
N THR A 2 4.83 -23.10 -28.66
CA THR A 2 3.96 -21.92 -28.53
C THR A 2 4.84 -20.67 -28.67
N PRO A 3 4.49 -19.69 -29.53
CA PRO A 3 5.29 -18.48 -29.65
C PRO A 3 5.38 -17.75 -28.31
N ALA A 4 6.54 -17.15 -28.03
CA ALA A 4 6.72 -16.34 -26.85
C ALA A 4 5.74 -15.16 -26.86
N LEU A 5 5.23 -14.80 -25.68
CA LEU A 5 4.42 -13.60 -25.51
C LEU A 5 5.30 -12.36 -25.70
N ASN A 6 4.67 -11.27 -26.18
CA ASN A 6 5.33 -9.99 -26.37
C ASN A 6 4.45 -8.84 -25.87
N VAL A 7 4.98 -8.01 -24.97
CA VAL A 7 4.22 -6.92 -24.35
C VAL A 7 3.85 -5.84 -25.37
N GLN A 8 4.80 -5.42 -26.20
CA GLN A 8 4.57 -4.40 -27.22
C GLN A 8 3.48 -4.84 -28.20
N ALA A 9 3.56 -6.06 -28.71
CA ALA A 9 2.58 -6.61 -29.65
C ALA A 9 1.19 -6.74 -29.04
N ALA A 10 1.09 -7.13 -27.76
CA ALA A 10 -0.18 -7.27 -27.07
C ALA A 10 -0.88 -5.93 -26.81
N LEU A 11 -0.12 -4.89 -26.44
CA LEU A 11 -0.65 -3.60 -25.98
C LEU A 11 -0.63 -2.48 -27.03
N SER A 12 0.08 -2.66 -28.15
CA SER A 12 0.09 -1.67 -29.24
C SER A 12 -1.32 -1.43 -29.79
N GLY A 13 -1.68 -0.16 -29.97
CA GLY A 13 -3.00 0.27 -30.43
C GLY A 13 -4.15 0.05 -29.42
N LYS A 14 -3.90 -0.55 -28.26
CA LYS A 14 -4.95 -0.86 -27.28
C LYS A 14 -5.39 0.35 -26.47
N ARG A 15 -6.65 0.33 -26.05
CA ARG A 15 -7.27 1.28 -25.13
C ARG A 15 -7.38 0.66 -23.74
N VAL A 16 -6.54 1.10 -22.82
CA VAL A 16 -6.43 0.54 -21.47
C VAL A 16 -7.10 1.47 -20.46
N LEU A 17 -8.11 0.99 -19.74
CA LEU A 17 -8.72 1.72 -18.63
C LEU A 17 -7.96 1.44 -17.34
N ILE A 18 -7.57 2.50 -16.62
CA ILE A 18 -6.94 2.40 -15.31
C ILE A 18 -7.80 3.15 -14.29
N THR A 19 -8.21 2.45 -13.23
CA THR A 19 -8.85 3.04 -12.05
C THR A 19 -7.83 3.23 -10.92
N GLY A 20 -8.13 4.13 -9.98
CA GLY A 20 -7.19 4.41 -8.86
C GLY A 20 -5.90 5.09 -9.32
N SER A 21 -5.90 5.75 -10.47
CA SER A 21 -4.72 6.33 -11.15
C SER A 21 -4.01 7.43 -10.35
N THR A 22 -4.66 8.03 -9.36
CA THR A 22 -4.03 8.98 -8.43
C THR A 22 -3.16 8.30 -7.37
N GLY A 23 -3.28 6.97 -7.21
CA GLY A 23 -2.55 6.20 -6.21
C GLY A 23 -1.12 5.86 -6.64
N PHE A 24 -0.28 5.58 -5.63
CA PHE A 24 1.15 5.26 -5.78
C PHE A 24 1.44 4.22 -6.86
N LEU A 25 0.91 2.99 -6.74
CA LEU A 25 1.21 1.91 -7.67
C LEU A 25 0.70 2.21 -9.09
N ALA A 26 -0.49 2.80 -9.21
CA ALA A 26 -1.08 3.10 -10.51
C ALA A 26 -0.27 4.14 -11.29
N LYS A 27 0.38 5.08 -10.61
CA LYS A 27 1.34 6.02 -11.21
C LYS A 27 2.58 5.32 -11.75
N VAL A 28 3.11 4.32 -11.04
CA VAL A 28 4.25 3.51 -11.52
C VAL A 28 3.84 2.70 -12.76
N VAL A 29 2.67 2.07 -12.75
CA VAL A 29 2.13 1.35 -13.91
C VAL A 29 1.92 2.31 -15.09
N LEU A 30 1.35 3.49 -14.85
CA LEU A 30 1.12 4.50 -15.87
C LEU A 30 2.44 4.97 -16.50
N GLU A 31 3.45 5.31 -15.69
CA GLU A 31 4.77 5.67 -16.22
C GLU A 31 5.38 4.53 -17.02
N LYS A 32 5.32 3.29 -16.50
CA LYS A 32 5.86 2.12 -17.20
C LYS A 32 5.21 1.94 -18.56
N LEU A 33 3.88 2.03 -18.66
CA LEU A 33 3.17 1.93 -19.94
C LEU A 33 3.56 3.03 -20.91
N ILE A 34 3.62 4.29 -20.45
CA ILE A 34 4.01 5.44 -21.29
C ILE A 34 5.43 5.28 -21.84
N ARG A 35 6.37 4.84 -20.99
CA ARG A 35 7.78 4.69 -21.36
C ARG A 35 8.03 3.49 -22.24
N SER A 36 7.42 2.35 -21.91
CA SER A 36 7.77 1.04 -22.49
C SER A 36 6.86 0.58 -23.62
N VAL A 37 5.65 1.16 -23.75
CA VAL A 37 4.69 0.85 -24.82
C VAL A 37 4.25 2.16 -25.51
N PRO A 38 5.14 2.86 -26.23
CA PRO A 38 4.84 4.17 -26.81
C PRO A 38 3.70 4.14 -27.85
N ASP A 39 3.46 2.98 -28.48
CA ASP A 39 2.43 2.78 -29.49
C ASP A 39 1.07 2.35 -28.92
N ILE A 40 0.92 2.31 -27.59
CA ILE A 40 -0.39 2.12 -26.95
C ILE A 40 -1.38 3.16 -27.51
N GLY A 41 -2.60 2.73 -27.80
CA GLY A 41 -3.58 3.57 -28.50
C GLY A 41 -4.07 4.70 -27.62
N CYS A 42 -4.55 4.37 -26.42
CA CYS A 42 -5.05 5.33 -25.45
C CYS A 42 -5.00 4.72 -24.03
N ILE A 43 -4.68 5.54 -23.04
CA ILE A 43 -4.87 5.19 -21.63
C ILE A 43 -6.02 6.04 -21.10
N VAL A 44 -7.11 5.37 -20.75
CA VAL A 44 -8.29 5.99 -20.15
C VAL A 44 -8.12 5.98 -18.63
N LEU A 45 -8.21 7.13 -17.99
CA LEU A 45 -8.10 7.29 -16.55
C LEU A 45 -9.47 7.63 -15.98
N LEU A 46 -10.07 6.71 -15.22
CA LEU A 46 -11.27 6.99 -14.43
C LEU A 46 -10.84 7.67 -13.13
N ILE A 47 -11.19 8.94 -12.97
CA ILE A 47 -10.77 9.76 -11.84
C ILE A 47 -12.00 10.33 -11.14
N ARG A 48 -12.05 10.16 -9.81
CA ARG A 48 -13.10 10.75 -8.98
C ARG A 48 -13.06 12.27 -9.07
N GLY A 49 -14.21 12.87 -9.38
CA GLY A 49 -14.40 14.31 -9.28
C GLY A 49 -14.08 14.82 -7.87
N SER A 50 -13.66 16.08 -7.74
CA SER A 50 -13.46 16.68 -6.41
C SER A 50 -14.74 17.33 -5.88
N ALA A 51 -14.87 17.41 -4.56
CA ALA A 51 -15.93 18.19 -3.90
C ALA A 51 -15.93 19.68 -4.32
N ASN A 52 -14.78 20.18 -4.79
CA ASN A 52 -14.60 21.57 -5.23
C ASN A 52 -14.94 21.78 -6.72
N GLY A 53 -15.55 20.79 -7.38
CA GLY A 53 -15.98 20.89 -8.78
C GLY A 53 -14.89 20.63 -9.82
N ALA A 54 -13.65 20.33 -9.42
CA ALA A 54 -12.60 19.95 -10.39
C ALA A 54 -12.95 18.61 -11.07
N ASP A 55 -12.93 18.63 -12.40
CA ASP A 55 -13.17 17.47 -13.26
C ASP A 55 -11.94 16.53 -13.32
N ALA A 56 -12.10 15.39 -13.98
CA ALA A 56 -11.03 14.41 -14.12
C ALA A 56 -9.77 14.95 -14.80
N ARG A 57 -9.89 15.88 -15.75
CA ARG A 57 -8.73 16.43 -16.46
C ARG A 57 -7.92 17.33 -15.54
N ALA A 58 -8.57 18.23 -14.80
CA ALA A 58 -7.92 19.08 -13.80
C ALA A 58 -7.26 18.24 -12.68
N ARG A 59 -7.92 17.15 -12.24
CA ARG A 59 -7.34 16.20 -11.29
C ARG A 59 -6.10 15.51 -11.85
N PHE A 60 -6.14 15.06 -13.11
CA PHE A 60 -4.99 14.45 -13.78
C PHE A 60 -3.81 15.42 -13.83
N GLU A 61 -4.04 16.65 -14.29
CA GLU A 61 -2.97 17.66 -14.41
C GLU A 61 -2.33 17.95 -13.06
N ARG A 62 -3.14 18.10 -12.00
CA ARG A 62 -2.65 18.45 -10.66
C ARG A 62 -2.03 17.29 -9.90
N ASP A 63 -2.64 16.10 -9.93
CA ASP A 63 -2.29 14.99 -9.03
C ASP A 63 -1.42 13.90 -9.69
N ILE A 64 -1.39 13.86 -11.03
CA ILE A 64 -0.73 12.81 -11.81
C ILE A 64 0.36 13.42 -12.69
N ALA A 65 0.05 14.33 -13.61
CA ALA A 65 0.99 14.86 -14.61
C ALA A 65 2.19 15.61 -13.98
N THR A 66 1.99 16.24 -12.83
CA THR A 66 3.01 16.93 -12.02
C THR A 66 3.85 15.99 -11.16
N SER A 67 3.47 14.71 -11.03
CA SER A 67 4.18 13.76 -10.19
C SER A 67 5.63 13.58 -10.66
N SER A 68 6.53 13.42 -9.69
CA SER A 68 7.96 13.23 -9.91
C SER A 68 8.30 11.87 -10.53
N ILE A 69 7.35 10.93 -10.56
CA ILE A 69 7.52 9.65 -11.27
C ILE A 69 7.89 9.89 -12.75
N PHE A 70 7.36 10.96 -13.35
CA PHE A 70 7.59 11.32 -14.74
C PHE A 70 8.85 12.17 -14.94
N ASP A 71 9.65 12.49 -13.91
CA ASP A 71 10.82 13.38 -14.02
C ASP A 71 11.85 12.88 -15.03
N ARG A 72 12.06 11.56 -15.10
CA ARG A 72 12.93 10.95 -16.10
C ARG A 72 12.43 11.21 -17.52
N LEU A 73 11.16 10.89 -17.81
CA LEU A 73 10.58 11.17 -19.13
C LEU A 73 10.54 12.67 -19.45
N ARG A 74 10.28 13.51 -18.44
CA ARG A 74 10.23 14.96 -18.59
C ARG A 74 11.60 15.55 -18.92
N SER A 75 12.69 14.96 -18.42
CA SER A 75 14.06 15.37 -18.74
C SER A 75 14.58 14.77 -20.04
N GLU A 76 14.36 13.48 -20.29
CA GLU A 76 14.88 12.76 -21.46
C GLU A 76 14.06 13.02 -22.73
N ARG A 77 12.72 13.10 -22.62
CA ARG A 77 11.80 13.22 -23.77
C ARG A 77 10.60 14.15 -23.50
N PRO A 78 10.81 15.45 -23.22
CA PRO A 78 9.74 16.38 -22.83
C PRO A 78 8.61 16.50 -23.87
N ALA A 79 8.95 16.62 -25.15
CA ALA A 79 7.96 16.74 -26.23
C ALA A 79 7.10 15.47 -26.38
N PHE A 80 7.72 14.29 -26.24
CA PHE A 80 7.00 13.02 -26.25
C PHE A 80 6.01 12.95 -25.09
N LEU A 81 6.44 13.28 -23.86
CA LEU A 81 5.58 13.18 -22.68
C LEU A 81 4.40 14.16 -22.79
N ALA A 82 4.66 15.39 -23.23
CA ALA A 82 3.63 16.40 -23.44
C ALA A 82 2.60 15.95 -24.50
N GLY A 83 3.08 15.46 -25.65
CA GLY A 83 2.21 14.90 -26.70
C GLY A 83 1.40 13.70 -26.20
N PHE A 84 2.03 12.79 -25.46
CA PHE A 84 1.34 11.62 -24.89
C PHE A 84 0.22 12.05 -23.92
N PHE A 85 0.48 13.00 -23.03
CA PHE A 85 -0.53 13.53 -22.10
C PHE A 85 -1.69 14.28 -22.81
N ALA A 86 -1.42 14.87 -23.96
CA ALA A 86 -2.44 15.58 -24.75
C ALA A 86 -3.28 14.62 -25.60
N GLU A 87 -2.64 13.64 -26.25
CA GLU A 87 -3.25 12.85 -27.32
C GLU A 87 -3.65 11.45 -26.88
N LYS A 88 -2.94 10.86 -25.92
CA LYS A 88 -3.10 9.45 -25.52
C LYS A 88 -3.65 9.26 -24.11
N ILE A 89 -3.75 10.32 -23.30
CA ILE A 89 -4.44 10.26 -22.00
C ILE A 89 -5.84 10.82 -22.14
N GLU A 90 -6.83 9.97 -21.87
CA GLU A 90 -8.23 10.36 -21.78
C GLU A 90 -8.69 10.33 -20.33
N CYS A 91 -9.20 11.45 -19.82
CA CYS A 91 -9.66 11.56 -18.43
C CYS A 91 -11.18 11.49 -18.37
N ILE A 92 -11.73 10.57 -17.57
CA ILE A 92 -13.17 10.40 -17.36
C ILE A 92 -13.48 10.65 -15.89
N THR A 93 -14.43 11.55 -15.63
CA THR A 93 -14.95 11.78 -14.29
C THR A 93 -15.93 10.68 -13.92
N GLY A 94 -15.67 9.96 -12.82
CA GLY A 94 -16.59 8.96 -12.28
C GLY A 94 -16.12 8.39 -10.94
N GLU A 95 -17.04 7.74 -10.23
CA GLU A 95 -16.80 7.14 -8.92
C GLU A 95 -17.01 5.63 -8.98
N VAL A 96 -15.97 4.85 -8.69
CA VAL A 96 -15.99 3.38 -8.78
C VAL A 96 -17.01 2.75 -7.83
N THR A 97 -17.35 3.41 -6.73
CA THR A 97 -18.34 2.91 -5.77
C THR A 97 -19.79 3.12 -6.24
N GLU A 98 -20.03 3.96 -7.25
CA GLU A 98 -21.36 4.24 -7.78
C GLU A 98 -21.72 3.30 -8.94
N PRO A 99 -22.99 2.86 -9.06
CA PRO A 99 -23.46 2.12 -10.23
C PRO A 99 -23.15 2.85 -11.53
N GLY A 100 -22.61 2.14 -12.53
CA GLY A 100 -22.21 2.74 -13.80
C GLY A 100 -21.15 3.84 -13.67
N PHE A 101 -20.39 3.86 -12.56
CA PHE A 101 -19.45 4.91 -12.16
C PHE A 101 -20.05 6.31 -11.94
N GLY A 102 -21.36 6.37 -11.68
CA GLY A 102 -22.10 7.64 -11.61
C GLY A 102 -22.39 8.26 -12.99
N MET A 103 -22.12 7.51 -14.07
CA MET A 103 -22.31 7.97 -15.44
C MET A 103 -23.71 7.57 -15.98
N PRO A 104 -24.25 8.32 -16.95
CA PRO A 104 -25.40 7.85 -17.72
C PRO A 104 -25.11 6.51 -18.39
N ILE A 105 -26.12 5.62 -18.45
CA ILE A 105 -26.01 4.27 -19.03
C ILE A 105 -25.45 4.28 -20.47
N SER A 106 -25.78 5.32 -21.27
CA SER A 106 -25.27 5.49 -22.62
C SER A 106 -23.76 5.73 -22.66
N ALA A 107 -23.25 6.54 -21.73
CA ALA A 107 -21.82 6.84 -21.59
C ALA A 107 -21.05 5.63 -21.05
N PHE A 108 -21.62 4.92 -20.06
CA PHE A 108 -21.05 3.67 -19.55
C PHE A 108 -20.93 2.61 -20.65
N ASN A 109 -21.98 2.39 -21.44
CA ASN A 109 -21.96 1.45 -22.56
C ASN A 109 -21.00 1.89 -23.69
N ALA A 110 -20.87 3.19 -23.93
CA ALA A 110 -19.89 3.72 -24.89
C ALA A 110 -18.44 3.50 -24.42
N LEU A 111 -18.17 3.65 -23.12
CA LEU A 111 -16.89 3.31 -22.52
C LEU A 111 -16.61 1.80 -22.63
N ALA A 112 -17.58 0.96 -22.25
CA ALA A 112 -17.43 -0.50 -22.30
C ALA A 112 -17.04 -1.00 -23.70
N ARG A 113 -17.69 -0.50 -24.76
CA ARG A 113 -17.45 -0.96 -26.15
C ARG A 113 -16.05 -0.67 -26.70
N ARG A 114 -15.31 0.27 -26.13
CA ARG A 114 -14.03 0.74 -26.68
C ARG A 114 -12.83 0.46 -25.80
N VAL A 115 -13.03 -0.08 -24.60
CA VAL A 115 -11.92 -0.46 -23.71
C VAL A 115 -11.49 -1.88 -24.06
N ASP A 116 -10.22 -2.07 -24.36
CA ASP A 116 -9.66 -3.38 -24.69
C ASP A 116 -9.19 -4.14 -23.45
N LEU A 117 -8.85 -3.43 -22.37
CA LEU A 117 -8.30 -3.98 -21.13
C LEU A 117 -8.62 -3.06 -19.95
N ILE A 118 -8.96 -3.63 -18.80
CA ILE A 118 -9.18 -2.88 -17.56
C ILE A 118 -8.13 -3.27 -16.53
N ILE A 119 -7.43 -2.29 -15.96
CA ILE A 119 -6.56 -2.44 -14.81
C ILE A 119 -7.22 -1.74 -13.62
N ASN A 120 -7.77 -2.53 -12.70
CA ASN A 120 -8.31 -2.02 -11.46
C ASN A 120 -7.24 -1.96 -10.37
N ALA A 121 -6.73 -0.76 -10.10
CA ALA A 121 -5.87 -0.47 -8.96
C ALA A 121 -6.55 0.42 -7.91
N ALA A 122 -7.86 0.66 -8.03
CA ALA A 122 -8.63 1.38 -7.02
C ALA A 122 -8.71 0.53 -5.73
N ALA A 123 -8.26 1.14 -4.64
CA ALA A 123 -8.30 0.55 -3.32
C ALA A 123 -8.17 1.66 -2.28
N SER A 124 -8.77 1.46 -1.12
CA SER A 124 -8.30 2.13 0.08
C SER A 124 -7.27 1.23 0.76
N VAL A 125 -6.10 1.78 1.07
CA VAL A 125 -5.03 1.09 1.81
C VAL A 125 -5.00 1.51 3.28
N ASN A 126 -6.07 2.13 3.78
CA ASN A 126 -6.19 2.52 5.17
C ASN A 126 -6.66 1.33 6.03
N PHE A 127 -5.75 0.79 6.85
CA PHE A 127 -6.03 -0.36 7.74
C PHE A 127 -7.06 -0.06 8.85
N ARG A 128 -7.44 1.21 9.05
CA ARG A 128 -8.45 1.65 10.01
C ARG A 128 -9.59 2.43 9.34
N GLU A 129 -9.88 2.08 8.10
CA GLU A 129 -11.07 2.58 7.43
C GLU A 129 -12.34 1.98 8.04
N ALA A 130 -13.41 2.78 8.07
CA ALA A 130 -14.72 2.32 8.52
C ALA A 130 -15.18 1.15 7.63
N LEU A 131 -15.83 0.14 8.23
CA LEU A 131 -16.18 -1.09 7.50
C LEU A 131 -17.00 -0.83 6.23
N ASP A 132 -17.91 0.13 6.27
CA ASP A 132 -18.76 0.46 5.13
C ASP A 132 -17.99 1.12 3.99
N GLU A 133 -17.07 2.04 4.28
CA GLU A 133 -16.15 2.62 3.30
C GLU A 133 -15.23 1.55 2.71
N ALA A 134 -14.61 0.72 3.55
CA ALA A 134 -13.73 -0.37 3.10
C ALA A 134 -14.48 -1.39 2.24
N LEU A 135 -15.71 -1.75 2.63
CA LEU A 135 -16.55 -2.66 1.86
C LEU A 135 -17.00 -2.05 0.53
N ALA A 136 -17.38 -0.77 0.53
CA ALA A 136 -17.75 -0.05 -0.69
C ALA A 136 -16.60 0.01 -1.69
N ILE A 137 -15.40 0.38 -1.23
CA ILE A 137 -14.24 0.62 -2.10
C ILE A 137 -13.56 -0.69 -2.52
N ASN A 138 -13.32 -1.64 -1.61
CA ASN A 138 -12.49 -2.81 -1.90
C ASN A 138 -13.27 -4.03 -2.40
N ALA A 139 -14.57 -4.12 -2.11
CA ALA A 139 -15.40 -5.26 -2.49
C ALA A 139 -16.54 -4.87 -3.44
N ILE A 140 -17.45 -3.98 -3.04
CA ILE A 140 -18.66 -3.67 -3.82
C ILE A 140 -18.31 -2.96 -5.13
N SER A 141 -17.35 -2.02 -5.13
CA SER A 141 -16.91 -1.34 -6.36
C SER A 141 -16.42 -2.30 -7.44
N VAL A 142 -15.90 -3.47 -7.05
CA VAL A 142 -15.42 -4.50 -7.98
C VAL A 142 -16.60 -5.01 -8.83
N GLN A 143 -17.82 -5.05 -8.28
CA GLN A 143 -19.01 -5.40 -9.06
C GLN A 143 -19.22 -4.40 -10.21
N ASN A 144 -19.19 -3.10 -9.94
CA ASN A 144 -19.33 -2.05 -10.97
C ASN A 144 -18.23 -2.16 -12.06
N ILE A 145 -17.02 -2.53 -11.67
CA ILE A 145 -15.89 -2.71 -12.59
C ILE A 145 -16.09 -3.96 -13.45
N THR A 146 -16.54 -5.06 -12.85
CA THR A 146 -16.85 -6.30 -13.59
C THR A 146 -18.04 -6.13 -14.52
N GLU A 147 -19.02 -5.28 -14.19
CA GLU A 147 -20.11 -4.92 -15.09
C GLU A 147 -19.58 -4.26 -16.37
N LEU A 148 -18.65 -3.31 -16.24
CA LEU A 148 -17.99 -2.68 -17.41
C LEU A 148 -17.22 -3.71 -18.23
N ALA A 149 -16.41 -4.54 -17.55
CA ALA A 149 -15.62 -5.59 -18.19
C ALA A 149 -16.50 -6.57 -18.98
N ARG A 150 -17.63 -6.98 -18.40
CA ARG A 150 -18.59 -7.89 -19.05
C ARG A 150 -19.31 -7.25 -20.21
N ALA A 151 -19.71 -5.98 -20.07
CA ALA A 151 -20.37 -5.23 -21.13
C ALA A 151 -19.47 -5.02 -22.36
N GLY A 152 -18.16 -4.83 -22.14
CA GLY A 152 -17.15 -4.68 -23.21
C GLY A 152 -16.47 -5.98 -23.66
N ASN A 153 -16.66 -7.08 -22.91
CA ASN A 153 -15.82 -8.28 -23.02
C ASN A 153 -14.31 -8.00 -22.89
N ALA A 154 -13.95 -7.01 -22.08
CA ALA A 154 -12.57 -6.65 -21.81
C ALA A 154 -12.01 -7.55 -20.70
N PRO A 155 -10.76 -8.04 -20.83
CA PRO A 155 -10.04 -8.66 -19.72
C PRO A 155 -9.90 -7.69 -18.54
N LEU A 156 -9.97 -8.23 -17.32
CA LEU A 156 -9.82 -7.49 -16.07
C LEU A 156 -8.56 -7.92 -15.33
N ILE A 157 -7.68 -6.96 -15.04
CA ILE A 157 -6.58 -7.09 -14.11
C ILE A 157 -7.01 -6.46 -12.78
N GLN A 158 -7.22 -7.28 -11.75
CA GLN A 158 -7.61 -6.85 -10.42
C GLN A 158 -6.40 -6.81 -9.50
N VAL A 159 -6.03 -5.63 -9.00
CA VAL A 159 -4.99 -5.52 -7.97
C VAL A 159 -5.58 -5.82 -6.59
N SER A 160 -5.00 -6.81 -5.94
CA SER A 160 -5.35 -7.27 -4.59
C SER A 160 -4.14 -7.18 -3.67
N THR A 161 -3.91 -8.15 -2.79
CA THR A 161 -2.74 -8.21 -1.89
C THR A 161 -2.44 -9.65 -1.49
N CYS A 162 -1.18 -10.00 -1.23
CA CYS A 162 -0.83 -11.31 -0.69
C CYS A 162 -1.47 -11.55 0.68
N TYR A 163 -1.82 -10.50 1.42
CA TYR A 163 -2.36 -10.61 2.77
C TYR A 163 -3.84 -11.03 2.83
N VAL A 164 -4.51 -11.25 1.69
CA VAL A 164 -5.83 -11.93 1.64
C VAL A 164 -5.79 -13.34 2.22
N ASN A 165 -4.59 -13.89 2.44
CA ASN A 165 -4.37 -15.15 3.14
C ASN A 165 -4.77 -15.12 4.63
N GLY A 166 -4.95 -13.95 5.26
CA GLY A 166 -5.44 -13.85 6.64
C GLY A 166 -4.60 -14.66 7.64
N TYR A 167 -5.23 -15.35 8.60
CA TYR A 167 -4.57 -16.17 9.61
C TYR A 167 -4.23 -17.60 9.15
N ASN A 168 -4.26 -17.90 7.84
CA ASN A 168 -3.77 -19.17 7.30
C ASN A 168 -2.27 -19.35 7.63
N ARG A 169 -1.70 -20.53 7.35
CA ARG A 169 -0.32 -20.88 7.74
C ARG A 169 0.34 -21.76 6.69
N GLY A 170 1.67 -21.76 6.69
CA GLY A 170 2.47 -22.58 5.78
C GLY A 170 2.74 -21.89 4.43
N PRO A 171 3.10 -22.65 3.38
CA PRO A 171 3.34 -22.07 2.07
C PRO A 171 2.03 -21.61 1.43
N MET A 172 1.97 -20.33 1.04
CA MET A 172 0.79 -19.71 0.41
C MET A 172 1.05 -19.52 -1.09
N TYR A 173 0.48 -20.41 -1.90
CA TYR A 173 0.60 -20.41 -3.35
C TYR A 173 -0.45 -19.50 -4.02
N GLU A 174 -0.26 -19.27 -5.33
CA GLU A 174 -1.13 -18.44 -6.18
C GLU A 174 -2.49 -19.09 -6.46
N GLU A 175 -3.30 -19.24 -5.42
CA GLU A 175 -4.57 -19.97 -5.41
C GLU A 175 -5.71 -19.18 -4.76
N ASN A 176 -6.95 -19.64 -4.93
CA ASN A 176 -8.09 -19.11 -4.17
C ASN A 176 -8.06 -19.69 -2.76
N VAL A 177 -8.09 -18.83 -1.75
CA VAL A 177 -7.75 -19.17 -0.36
C VAL A 177 -9.01 -19.18 0.49
N ALA A 178 -9.10 -20.20 1.35
CA ALA A 178 -10.20 -20.34 2.29
C ALA A 178 -10.12 -19.34 3.47
N PRO A 179 -11.27 -18.95 4.05
CA PRO A 179 -11.30 -18.27 5.35
C PRO A 179 -10.54 -19.10 6.40
N ALA A 180 -9.67 -18.45 7.16
CA ALA A 180 -8.83 -19.16 8.14
C ALA A 180 -9.61 -19.59 9.41
N ARG A 181 -10.84 -19.10 9.61
CA ARG A 181 -11.68 -19.40 10.78
C ARG A 181 -13.11 -19.73 10.37
N ALA A 182 -14.04 -18.76 10.45
CA ALA A 182 -15.44 -19.03 10.20
C ALA A 182 -15.67 -19.40 8.72
N ALA A 183 -16.21 -20.60 8.51
CA ALA A 183 -16.43 -21.14 7.18
C ALA A 183 -17.43 -20.28 6.39
N ILE A 184 -17.08 -20.05 5.13
CA ILE A 184 -17.97 -19.49 4.12
C ILE A 184 -18.18 -20.60 3.09
N PRO A 185 -19.42 -20.85 2.61
CA PRO A 185 -19.65 -21.90 1.63
C PRO A 185 -18.79 -21.73 0.38
N HIS A 186 -18.06 -22.77 0.00
CA HIS A 186 -17.29 -22.80 -1.24
C HIS A 186 -18.16 -23.40 -2.34
N LEU A 187 -18.29 -22.68 -3.45
CA LEU A 187 -19.11 -23.08 -4.59
C LEU A 187 -18.29 -23.94 -5.56
N THR A 188 -18.96 -24.78 -6.35
CA THR A 188 -18.30 -25.67 -7.33
C THR A 188 -17.60 -24.89 -8.45
N GLU A 189 -18.01 -23.64 -8.66
CA GLU A 189 -17.43 -22.69 -9.60
C GLU A 189 -16.13 -22.04 -9.12
N GLY A 190 -15.56 -22.49 -7.99
CA GLY A 190 -14.20 -22.11 -7.55
C GLY A 190 -14.10 -20.78 -6.80
N HIS A 191 -15.21 -20.27 -6.27
CA HIS A 191 -15.27 -19.07 -5.43
C HIS A 191 -16.20 -19.27 -4.23
N TYR A 192 -16.12 -18.37 -3.25
CA TYR A 192 -16.94 -18.45 -2.03
C TYR A 192 -18.25 -17.67 -2.17
N ASP A 193 -19.34 -18.22 -1.63
CA ASP A 193 -20.65 -17.57 -1.61
C ASP A 193 -20.68 -16.43 -0.58
N LEU A 194 -20.62 -15.20 -1.10
CA LEU A 194 -20.65 -13.99 -0.28
C LEU A 194 -22.05 -13.43 -0.04
N TYR A 195 -23.11 -14.00 -0.61
CA TYR A 195 -24.44 -13.38 -0.52
C TYR A 195 -24.87 -13.20 0.95
N GLY A 196 -24.84 -14.30 1.73
CA GLY A 196 -25.22 -14.26 3.15
C GLY A 196 -24.33 -13.33 3.97
N LEU A 197 -23.01 -13.35 3.72
CA LEU A 197 -22.05 -12.49 4.42
C LEU A 197 -22.30 -11.01 4.12
N LEU A 198 -22.51 -10.64 2.86
CA LEU A 198 -22.79 -9.26 2.47
C LEU A 198 -24.08 -8.74 3.11
N GLN A 199 -25.13 -9.55 3.18
CA GLN A 199 -26.37 -9.16 3.87
C GLN A 199 -26.14 -8.98 5.37
N HIS A 200 -25.37 -9.87 5.99
CA HIS A 200 -24.99 -9.75 7.40
C HIS A 200 -24.25 -8.44 7.68
N LEU A 201 -23.19 -8.14 6.93
CA LEU A 201 -22.39 -6.94 7.12
C LEU A 201 -23.21 -5.67 6.88
N LYS A 202 -24.01 -5.62 5.81
CA LYS A 202 -24.91 -4.49 5.52
C LYS A 202 -25.89 -4.24 6.66
N HIS A 203 -26.48 -5.30 7.20
CA HIS A 203 -27.39 -5.19 8.35
C HIS A 203 -26.67 -4.64 9.60
N ARG A 204 -25.49 -5.18 9.94
CA ARG A 204 -24.69 -4.72 11.08
C ARG A 204 -24.28 -3.25 10.95
N ILE A 205 -23.86 -2.83 9.75
CA ILE A 205 -23.55 -1.42 9.45
C ILE A 205 -24.79 -0.54 9.66
N ALA A 206 -25.95 -0.96 9.15
CA ALA A 206 -27.19 -0.21 9.27
C ALA A 206 -27.61 -0.02 10.74
N MET A 207 -27.44 -1.04 11.59
CA MET A 207 -27.71 -0.94 13.02
C MET A 207 -26.81 0.10 13.70
N VAL A 208 -25.50 0.06 13.46
CA VAL A 208 -24.55 1.04 14.04
C VAL A 208 -24.91 2.47 13.59
N ARG A 209 -25.27 2.67 12.32
CA ARG A 209 -25.71 3.97 11.78
C ARG A 209 -27.02 4.46 12.40
N ALA A 210 -27.92 3.56 12.79
CA ALA A 210 -29.17 3.93 13.46
C ALA A 210 -28.96 4.33 14.93
N GLU A 211 -27.96 3.73 15.60
CA GLU A 211 -27.65 3.98 17.02
C GLU A 211 -26.81 5.26 17.24
N VAL A 212 -25.89 5.57 16.32
CA VAL A 212 -24.87 6.60 16.53
C VAL A 212 -25.09 7.79 15.60
N ARG A 213 -25.29 8.99 16.19
CA ARG A 213 -25.48 10.24 15.44
C ARG A 213 -24.20 11.06 15.27
N ASP A 214 -23.26 10.92 16.18
CA ASP A 214 -21.98 11.65 16.13
C ASP A 214 -21.07 11.05 15.03
N PRO A 215 -20.58 11.83 14.07
CA PRO A 215 -19.81 11.30 12.94
C PRO A 215 -18.49 10.64 13.32
N ASP A 216 -17.77 11.19 14.30
CA ASP A 216 -16.47 10.68 14.73
C ASP A 216 -16.63 9.35 15.49
N GLU A 217 -17.61 9.28 16.38
CA GLU A 217 -18.01 8.05 17.07
C GLU A 217 -18.53 6.99 16.08
N LEU A 218 -19.28 7.40 15.06
CA LEU A 218 -19.77 6.50 14.02
C LEU A 218 -18.60 5.86 13.26
N ALA A 219 -17.65 6.67 12.79
CA ALA A 219 -16.46 6.18 12.11
C ALA A 219 -15.66 5.21 12.98
N ARG A 220 -15.49 5.52 14.27
CA ARG A 220 -14.81 4.65 15.24
C ARG A 220 -15.54 3.31 15.42
N ARG A 221 -16.86 3.34 15.63
CA ARG A 221 -17.69 2.14 15.83
C ARG A 221 -17.72 1.25 14.59
N LEU A 222 -17.78 1.83 13.40
CA LEU A 222 -17.71 1.08 12.14
C LEU A 222 -16.32 0.49 11.89
N THR A 223 -15.25 1.19 12.30
CA THR A 223 -13.88 0.65 12.27
C THR A 223 -13.76 -0.57 13.20
N GLU A 224 -14.27 -0.46 14.43
CA GLU A 224 -14.27 -1.56 15.40
C GLU A 224 -15.11 -2.76 14.93
N LEU A 225 -16.26 -2.51 14.31
CA LEU A 225 -17.07 -3.54 13.68
C LEU A 225 -16.28 -4.27 12.59
N GLY A 226 -15.63 -3.54 11.68
CA GLY A 226 -14.84 -4.16 10.60
C GLY A 226 -13.71 -5.04 11.11
N ILE A 227 -13.00 -4.59 12.15
CA ILE A 227 -11.96 -5.38 12.81
C ILE A 227 -12.55 -6.65 13.45
N ALA A 228 -13.71 -6.55 14.10
CA ALA A 228 -14.36 -7.70 14.72
C ALA A 228 -14.79 -8.75 13.68
N GLU A 229 -15.45 -8.31 12.61
CA GLU A 229 -15.91 -9.18 11.52
C GLU A 229 -14.74 -9.83 10.79
N ALA A 230 -13.69 -9.07 10.46
CA ALA A 230 -12.46 -9.61 9.87
C ALA A 230 -11.86 -10.72 10.77
N ASN A 231 -11.69 -10.45 12.07
CA ASN A 231 -11.12 -11.41 13.01
C ASN A 231 -11.98 -12.66 13.20
N TYR A 232 -13.30 -12.52 13.16
CA TYR A 232 -14.23 -13.63 13.24
C TYR A 232 -14.04 -14.59 12.05
N HIS A 233 -13.93 -14.04 10.83
CA HIS A 233 -13.76 -14.82 9.61
C HIS A 233 -12.34 -15.32 9.35
N GLY A 234 -11.34 -14.74 10.03
CA GLY A 234 -9.97 -15.23 9.98
C GLY A 234 -8.97 -14.27 9.34
N TRP A 235 -9.30 -12.99 9.26
CA TRP A 235 -8.41 -11.92 8.81
C TRP A 235 -7.99 -11.02 9.97
N ASN A 236 -6.85 -10.36 9.84
CA ASN A 236 -6.28 -9.51 10.89
C ASN A 236 -6.87 -8.09 10.89
N ASP A 237 -7.25 -7.59 9.72
CA ASP A 237 -7.79 -6.24 9.54
C ASP A 237 -8.89 -6.20 8.48
N THR A 238 -9.65 -5.11 8.47
CA THR A 238 -10.75 -4.86 7.54
C THR A 238 -10.28 -4.81 6.09
N TYR A 239 -9.06 -4.32 5.84
CA TYR A 239 -8.53 -4.15 4.48
C TYR A 239 -8.32 -5.50 3.78
N THR A 240 -7.58 -6.41 4.41
CA THR A 240 -7.30 -7.75 3.87
C THR A 240 -8.57 -8.57 3.69
N PHE A 241 -9.51 -8.45 4.63
CA PHE A 241 -10.82 -9.09 4.55
C PHE A 241 -11.64 -8.58 3.35
N THR A 242 -11.77 -7.26 3.21
CA THR A 242 -12.56 -6.67 2.12
C THR A 242 -11.88 -6.85 0.75
N LYS A 243 -10.54 -6.91 0.68
CA LYS A 243 -9.81 -7.32 -0.53
C LYS A 243 -10.08 -8.76 -0.93
N TRP A 244 -10.06 -9.69 0.03
CA TRP A 244 -10.45 -11.07 -0.23
C TRP A 244 -11.89 -11.15 -0.75
N MET A 245 -12.83 -10.41 -0.14
CA MET A 245 -14.21 -10.35 -0.61
C MET A 245 -14.30 -9.83 -2.05
N GLY A 246 -13.56 -8.77 -2.39
CA GLY A 246 -13.47 -8.24 -3.75
C GLY A 246 -12.97 -9.27 -4.76
N GLU A 247 -12.01 -10.12 -4.40
CA GLU A 247 -11.57 -11.21 -5.27
C GLU A 247 -12.69 -12.21 -5.54
N GLN A 248 -13.46 -12.62 -4.52
CA GLN A 248 -14.57 -13.57 -4.72
C GLN A 248 -15.66 -12.97 -5.60
N LEU A 249 -15.98 -11.69 -5.43
CA LEU A 249 -16.93 -10.98 -6.30
C LEU A 249 -16.44 -10.89 -7.74
N ALA A 250 -15.14 -10.62 -7.96
CA ALA A 250 -14.54 -10.64 -9.28
C ALA A 250 -14.62 -12.02 -9.93
N MET A 251 -14.23 -13.08 -9.20
CA MET A 251 -14.27 -14.46 -9.70
C MET A 251 -15.68 -14.90 -10.07
N ALA A 252 -16.68 -14.57 -9.23
CA ALA A 252 -18.08 -14.84 -9.51
C ALA A 252 -18.57 -14.12 -10.77
N ALA A 253 -18.32 -12.81 -10.88
CA ALA A 253 -18.82 -11.99 -11.97
C ALA A 253 -18.12 -12.25 -13.32
N MET A 254 -16.82 -12.55 -13.29
CA MET A 254 -15.99 -12.76 -14.49
C MET A 254 -15.89 -14.23 -14.90
N ARG A 255 -16.78 -15.10 -14.42
CA ARG A 255 -16.79 -16.52 -14.78
C ARG A 255 -16.84 -16.70 -16.31
N GLY A 256 -15.93 -17.52 -16.84
CA GLY A 256 -15.80 -17.76 -18.28
C GLY A 256 -15.20 -16.60 -19.07
N ARG A 257 -14.70 -15.55 -18.40
CA ARG A 257 -14.03 -14.39 -19.00
C ARG A 257 -12.60 -14.28 -18.48
N ALA A 258 -11.82 -13.38 -19.09
CA ALA A 258 -10.44 -13.17 -18.68
C ALA A 258 -10.39 -12.31 -17.40
N LEU A 259 -9.97 -12.94 -16.30
CA LEU A 259 -9.73 -12.28 -15.02
C LEU A 259 -8.31 -12.64 -14.56
N THR A 260 -7.51 -11.64 -14.23
CA THR A 260 -6.21 -11.85 -13.59
C THR A 260 -6.16 -11.06 -12.28
N ILE A 261 -5.91 -11.74 -11.18
CA ILE A 261 -5.73 -11.13 -9.88
C ILE A 261 -4.23 -11.03 -9.60
N VAL A 262 -3.72 -9.82 -9.41
CA VAL A 262 -2.31 -9.59 -9.03
C VAL A 262 -2.27 -9.18 -7.57
N ARG A 263 -1.60 -9.99 -6.75
CA ARG A 263 -1.45 -9.85 -5.29
C ARG A 263 -0.03 -9.39 -4.98
N PRO A 264 0.21 -8.08 -4.81
CA PRO A 264 1.46 -7.60 -4.22
C PRO A 264 1.53 -7.85 -2.71
N SER A 265 2.75 -8.04 -2.21
CA SER A 265 3.08 -7.93 -0.78
C SER A 265 3.24 -6.45 -0.37
N ILE A 266 4.05 -6.12 0.66
CA ILE A 266 4.23 -4.73 1.10
C ILE A 266 4.99 -3.98 0.01
N ILE A 267 4.30 -3.10 -0.70
CA ILE A 267 4.90 -2.33 -1.79
C ILE A 267 5.70 -1.16 -1.20
N GLU A 268 7.00 -1.17 -1.47
CA GLU A 268 7.93 -0.11 -1.09
C GLU A 268 8.50 0.59 -2.33
N SER A 269 9.46 1.49 -2.13
CA SER A 269 10.05 2.30 -3.22
C SER A 269 10.51 1.46 -4.41
N THR A 270 10.53 2.04 -5.59
CA THR A 270 11.09 1.40 -6.79
C THR A 270 12.53 0.95 -6.57
N LEU A 271 12.89 -0.21 -7.14
CA LEU A 271 14.26 -0.74 -7.12
C LEU A 271 15.13 -0.02 -8.15
N GLN A 272 14.66 0.08 -9.39
CA GLN A 272 15.43 0.62 -10.51
C GLN A 272 14.65 1.69 -11.29
N GLU A 273 13.37 1.42 -11.61
CA GLU A 273 12.65 2.21 -12.62
C GLU A 273 11.40 2.92 -12.07
N PRO A 274 11.03 4.09 -12.63
CA PRO A 274 11.80 4.91 -13.57
C PRO A 274 12.98 5.64 -12.91
N ALA A 275 12.95 5.78 -11.60
CA ALA A 275 14.05 6.28 -10.79
C ALA A 275 14.17 5.41 -9.53
N PRO A 276 15.37 4.96 -9.14
CA PRO A 276 15.57 4.19 -7.91
C PRO A 276 15.09 4.96 -6.68
N GLY A 277 14.40 4.29 -5.77
CA GLY A 277 13.94 4.88 -4.51
C GLY A 277 12.72 5.79 -4.66
N TRP A 278 12.11 5.89 -5.83
CA TRP A 278 10.88 6.66 -5.99
C TRP A 278 9.76 6.05 -5.14
N ILE A 279 9.14 6.89 -4.33
CA ILE A 279 8.08 6.52 -3.41
C ILE A 279 7.12 7.69 -3.21
N GLU A 280 5.83 7.41 -3.04
CA GLU A 280 4.84 8.46 -2.78
C GLU A 280 4.22 8.27 -1.40
N GLY A 281 4.54 9.18 -0.47
CA GLY A 281 4.09 9.11 0.91
C GLY A 281 4.75 7.99 1.70
N VAL A 282 4.42 7.93 3.00
CA VAL A 282 4.97 6.96 3.95
C VAL A 282 4.18 5.65 3.84
N LYS A 283 4.87 4.55 3.60
CA LYS A 283 4.32 3.20 3.51
C LYS A 283 4.37 2.48 4.85
N VAL A 284 4.04 1.19 4.81
CA VAL A 284 4.06 0.33 5.99
C VAL A 284 5.50 0.28 6.50
N ALA A 285 6.48 -0.31 5.79
CA ALA A 285 7.83 -0.46 6.37
C ALA A 285 8.44 0.89 6.81
N ASP A 286 8.21 1.97 6.04
CA ASP A 286 8.65 3.33 6.36
C ASP A 286 8.24 3.85 7.75
N ALA A 287 7.05 3.48 8.25
CA ALA A 287 6.59 4.00 9.53
C ALA A 287 7.45 3.49 10.71
N ILE A 288 8.04 2.30 10.56
CA ILE A 288 9.04 1.77 11.52
C ILE A 288 10.32 2.61 11.43
N ILE A 289 10.80 2.85 10.21
CA ILE A 289 12.00 3.67 9.94
C ILE A 289 11.84 5.05 10.55
N LEU A 290 10.68 5.69 10.36
CA LEU A 290 10.35 6.99 10.92
C LEU A 290 10.25 6.97 12.43
N ALA A 291 9.62 5.95 13.02
CA ALA A 291 9.50 5.85 14.47
C ALA A 291 10.88 5.78 15.14
N TYR A 292 11.81 5.04 14.54
CA TYR A 292 13.21 5.00 14.93
C TYR A 292 13.91 6.34 14.69
N ALA A 293 13.87 6.87 13.46
CA ALA A 293 14.60 8.08 13.07
C ALA A 293 14.16 9.34 13.83
N ARG A 294 12.92 9.37 14.31
CA ARG A 294 12.37 10.46 15.12
C ARG A 294 12.56 10.27 16.62
N GLY A 295 13.19 9.18 17.07
CA GLY A 295 13.33 8.85 18.49
C GLY A 295 11.99 8.70 19.22
N LYS A 296 10.89 8.42 18.49
CA LYS A 296 9.54 8.34 19.06
C LYS A 296 9.29 7.02 19.79
N THR A 297 10.03 5.96 19.44
CA THR A 297 10.02 4.69 20.16
C THR A 297 11.38 4.01 20.07
N SER A 298 11.77 3.31 21.13
CA SER A 298 12.99 2.46 21.18
C SER A 298 12.65 0.97 21.10
N PHE A 299 11.37 0.61 21.09
CA PHE A 299 10.94 -0.79 21.07
C PHE A 299 9.67 -1.02 20.26
N PHE A 300 9.58 -2.19 19.63
CA PHE A 300 8.50 -2.52 18.68
C PHE A 300 8.06 -3.99 18.80
N PRO A 301 6.74 -4.29 18.72
CA PRO A 301 6.29 -5.68 18.80
C PRO A 301 6.48 -6.40 17.47
N ALA A 302 7.57 -7.14 17.36
CA ALA A 302 7.81 -8.05 16.24
C ALA A 302 8.66 -9.24 16.70
N ARG A 303 8.73 -10.26 15.85
CA ARG A 303 9.64 -11.37 16.04
C ARG A 303 10.80 -11.21 15.05
N PRO A 304 12.05 -11.17 15.51
CA PRO A 304 13.20 -10.85 14.66
C PRO A 304 13.40 -11.85 13.53
N ASN A 305 13.04 -13.13 13.75
CA ASN A 305 13.31 -14.20 12.79
C ASN A 305 12.15 -14.46 11.81
N GLU A 306 11.06 -13.69 11.89
CA GLU A 306 9.95 -13.84 10.93
C GLU A 306 10.28 -13.08 9.64
N VAL A 307 9.85 -13.63 8.52
CA VAL A 307 9.97 -12.99 7.20
C VAL A 307 9.04 -11.79 7.13
N VAL A 308 9.55 -10.69 6.59
CA VAL A 308 8.76 -9.51 6.22
C VAL A 308 8.79 -9.36 4.71
N ASP A 309 7.62 -9.57 4.09
CA ASP A 309 7.49 -9.60 2.64
C ASP A 309 7.35 -8.19 2.07
N ILE A 310 8.48 -7.65 1.60
CA ILE A 310 8.62 -6.35 0.94
C ILE A 310 8.83 -6.58 -0.56
N VAL A 311 8.13 -5.83 -1.42
CA VAL A 311 8.30 -5.86 -2.87
C VAL A 311 8.47 -4.45 -3.44
N PRO A 312 9.48 -4.19 -4.29
CA PRO A 312 9.61 -2.91 -4.99
C PRO A 312 8.46 -2.62 -5.95
N ALA A 313 8.00 -1.37 -6.00
CA ALA A 313 6.84 -0.96 -6.80
C ALA A 313 7.00 -1.21 -8.31
N ASP A 314 8.21 -1.14 -8.84
CA ASP A 314 8.51 -1.41 -10.24
C ASP A 314 8.41 -2.89 -10.61
N LEU A 315 8.77 -3.82 -9.71
CA LEU A 315 8.51 -5.25 -9.92
C LEU A 315 7.01 -5.55 -9.95
N VAL A 316 6.23 -4.88 -9.09
CA VAL A 316 4.76 -5.01 -9.12
C VAL A 316 4.17 -4.44 -10.41
N ALA A 317 4.66 -3.27 -10.86
CA ALA A 317 4.21 -2.68 -12.12
C ALA A 317 4.54 -3.58 -13.31
N ASN A 318 5.73 -4.18 -13.34
CA ASN A 318 6.12 -5.16 -14.35
C ASN A 318 5.19 -6.39 -14.33
N SER A 319 4.85 -6.90 -13.14
CA SER A 319 3.91 -8.02 -12.99
C SER A 319 2.53 -7.71 -13.59
N ILE A 320 2.01 -6.49 -13.37
CA ILE A 320 0.74 -6.03 -13.94
C ILE A 320 0.83 -5.91 -15.46
N VAL A 321 1.94 -5.42 -16.01
CA VAL A 321 2.13 -5.29 -17.46
C VAL A 321 2.23 -6.65 -18.14
N LEU A 322 2.98 -7.60 -17.57
CA LEU A 322 3.05 -8.97 -18.08
C LEU A 322 1.68 -9.67 -18.04
N ALA A 323 0.96 -9.56 -16.91
CA ALA A 323 -0.40 -10.08 -16.76
C ALA A 323 -1.38 -9.46 -17.77
N SER A 324 -1.23 -8.17 -18.05
CA SER A 324 -2.03 -7.44 -19.05
C SER A 324 -1.80 -7.99 -20.46
N ALA A 325 -0.55 -8.16 -20.85
CA ALA A 325 -0.19 -8.72 -22.15
C ALA A 325 -0.67 -10.16 -22.32
N GLU A 326 -0.56 -10.99 -21.27
CA GLU A 326 -1.09 -12.35 -21.29
C GLU A 326 -2.61 -12.37 -21.43
N ALA A 327 -3.33 -11.55 -20.66
CA ALA A 327 -4.79 -11.51 -20.67
C ALA A 327 -5.36 -11.10 -22.04
N LEU A 328 -4.62 -10.29 -22.81
CA LEU A 328 -4.96 -9.90 -24.19
C LEU A 328 -4.58 -10.93 -25.25
N SER A 329 -3.58 -11.78 -24.96
CA SER A 329 -2.96 -12.67 -25.97
C SER A 329 -3.38 -14.13 -25.85
N THR A 330 -4.14 -14.48 -24.80
CA THR A 330 -4.47 -15.87 -24.48
C THR A 330 -5.96 -16.07 -24.30
N GLN A 331 -6.38 -17.35 -24.27
CA GLN A 331 -7.78 -17.67 -24.02
C GLN A 331 -8.24 -17.14 -22.64
N PRO A 332 -9.53 -16.77 -22.52
CA PRO A 332 -10.11 -16.35 -21.25
C PRO A 332 -9.85 -17.39 -20.15
N ALA A 333 -9.28 -16.94 -19.04
CA ALA A 333 -9.06 -17.75 -17.86
C ALA A 333 -9.02 -16.86 -16.61
N THR A 334 -9.27 -17.46 -15.46
CA THR A 334 -9.00 -16.87 -14.15
C THR A 334 -7.57 -17.20 -13.73
N ARG A 335 -6.77 -16.16 -13.48
CA ARG A 335 -5.37 -16.27 -13.08
C ARG A 335 -5.14 -15.53 -11.77
N ILE A 336 -4.21 -16.03 -10.97
CA ILE A 336 -3.77 -15.38 -9.74
C ILE A 336 -2.25 -15.34 -9.80
N TYR A 337 -1.68 -14.16 -9.56
CA TYR A 337 -0.25 -13.93 -9.51
C TYR A 337 0.15 -13.23 -8.21
N GLN A 338 1.26 -13.63 -7.60
CA GLN A 338 1.80 -13.02 -6.38
C GLN A 338 3.11 -12.28 -6.67
N ALA A 339 3.15 -10.99 -6.40
CA ALA A 339 4.37 -10.19 -6.44
C ALA A 339 4.94 -10.07 -5.02
N CYS A 340 5.82 -11.00 -4.66
CA CYS A 340 6.36 -11.18 -3.31
C CYS A 340 7.83 -11.62 -3.32
N THR A 341 8.46 -11.59 -2.14
CA THR A 341 9.87 -11.97 -1.92
C THR A 341 10.02 -13.23 -1.07
N GLY A 342 9.01 -13.63 -0.30
CA GLY A 342 9.16 -14.57 0.81
C GLY A 342 9.73 -15.94 0.45
N SER A 343 9.39 -16.49 -0.72
CA SER A 343 9.91 -17.80 -1.17
C SER A 343 11.19 -17.70 -1.98
N SER A 344 11.45 -16.57 -2.64
CA SER A 344 12.52 -16.41 -3.64
C SER A 344 13.74 -15.64 -3.10
N ASN A 345 13.51 -14.62 -2.28
CA ASN A 345 14.56 -13.80 -1.68
C ASN A 345 14.10 -13.23 -0.32
N PRO A 346 13.89 -14.08 0.71
CA PRO A 346 13.33 -13.66 1.98
C PRO A 346 14.25 -12.70 2.75
N ILE A 347 13.64 -11.73 3.45
CA ILE A 347 14.30 -10.92 4.46
C ILE A 347 13.54 -11.00 5.79
N THR A 348 14.28 -11.07 6.90
CA THR A 348 13.68 -11.11 8.23
C THR A 348 13.51 -9.71 8.82
N VAL A 349 12.57 -9.55 9.75
CA VAL A 349 12.37 -8.28 10.47
C VAL A 349 13.66 -7.84 11.18
N GLY A 350 14.39 -8.77 11.79
CA GLY A 350 15.68 -8.50 12.43
C GLY A 350 16.70 -7.95 11.44
N SER A 351 16.84 -8.59 10.28
CA SER A 351 17.75 -8.12 9.21
C SER A 351 17.41 -6.73 8.70
N VAL A 352 16.11 -6.42 8.51
CA VAL A 352 15.67 -5.06 8.14
C VAL A 352 16.12 -4.05 9.18
N ILE A 353 15.90 -4.33 10.47
CA ILE A 353 16.27 -3.44 11.57
C ILE A 353 17.79 -3.25 11.62
N ASP A 354 18.57 -4.33 11.55
CA ASP A 354 20.03 -4.26 11.61
C ASP A 354 20.62 -3.44 10.46
N LEU A 355 20.09 -3.62 9.24
CA LEU A 355 20.50 -2.86 8.06
C LEU A 355 20.19 -1.37 8.21
N ILE A 356 18.96 -1.03 8.59
CA ILE A 356 18.51 0.36 8.73
C ILE A 356 19.21 1.03 9.90
N GLN A 357 19.31 0.37 11.06
CA GLN A 357 20.00 0.88 12.23
C GLN A 357 21.47 1.14 11.93
N GLY A 358 22.15 0.16 11.34
CA GLY A 358 23.56 0.29 10.96
C GLY A 358 23.79 1.43 9.96
N GLU A 359 22.91 1.59 8.97
CA GLU A 359 23.02 2.69 8.02
C GLU A 359 22.78 4.05 8.68
N SER A 360 21.77 4.12 9.54
CA SER A 360 21.44 5.34 10.27
C SER A 360 22.59 5.77 11.18
N GLN A 361 23.20 4.85 11.92
CA GLN A 361 24.33 5.17 12.80
C GLN A 361 25.54 5.72 12.03
N ARG A 362 25.80 5.20 10.82
CA ARG A 362 26.94 5.65 10.00
C ARG A 362 26.65 6.94 9.21
N ASN A 363 25.45 7.04 8.64
CA ASN A 363 25.16 7.99 7.57
C ASN A 363 23.95 8.89 7.83
N TRP A 364 23.41 8.97 9.06
CA TRP A 364 22.21 9.77 9.38
C TRP A 364 22.24 11.20 8.83
N ARG A 365 23.42 11.84 8.78
CA ARG A 365 23.62 13.20 8.27
C ARG A 365 23.24 13.36 6.79
N GLN A 366 23.25 12.28 6.00
CA GLN A 366 22.84 12.30 4.59
C GLN A 366 21.31 12.36 4.44
N TYR A 367 20.56 12.04 5.50
CA TYR A 367 19.10 11.96 5.48
C TYR A 367 18.48 13.05 6.36
N GLU A 368 18.76 14.31 6.05
CA GLU A 368 18.33 15.51 6.81
C GLU A 368 16.81 15.60 7.09
N ARG A 369 15.98 15.03 6.22
CA ARG A 369 14.52 15.03 6.37
C ARG A 369 14.07 13.87 7.23
N LEU A 370 14.82 12.77 7.28
CA LEU A 370 14.53 11.58 8.06
C LEU A 370 15.06 11.68 9.50
N PHE A 371 16.32 12.07 9.68
CA PHE A 371 16.97 12.23 10.99
C PHE A 371 17.15 13.71 11.34
N TYR A 372 16.64 14.11 12.50
CA TYR A 372 16.81 15.47 13.02
C TYR A 372 17.97 15.58 14.01
N HIS A 373 18.35 14.46 14.61
CA HIS A 373 19.45 14.35 15.55
C HIS A 373 20.14 13.00 15.32
N GLU A 374 21.36 12.88 15.83
CA GLU A 374 22.10 11.63 15.81
C GLU A 374 21.29 10.51 16.52
N PRO A 375 21.09 9.35 15.87
CA PRO A 375 20.40 8.23 16.50
C PRO A 375 21.33 7.54 17.52
N LYS A 376 21.14 7.86 18.81
CA LYS A 376 21.95 7.34 19.92
C LYS A 376 21.40 6.07 20.57
N HIS A 377 20.18 5.67 20.25
CA HIS A 377 19.49 4.56 20.91
C HIS A 377 19.30 3.38 19.97
N ASP A 378 19.31 2.17 20.53
CA ASP A 378 18.98 0.97 19.77
C ASP A 378 17.48 0.88 19.48
N PHE A 379 17.15 0.37 18.30
CA PHE A 379 15.78 -0.03 17.98
C PHE A 379 15.59 -1.51 18.26
N ARG A 380 14.82 -1.86 19.30
CA ARG A 380 14.70 -3.25 19.77
C ARG A 380 13.34 -3.84 19.43
N VAL A 381 13.32 -5.05 18.88
CA VAL A 381 12.06 -5.81 18.76
C VAL A 381 11.81 -6.65 19.99
N VAL A 382 10.57 -6.66 20.45
CA VAL A 382 10.12 -7.44 21.61
C VAL A 382 8.89 -8.27 21.24
N SER A 383 8.66 -9.38 21.94
CA SER A 383 7.45 -10.16 21.72
C SER A 383 6.19 -9.37 22.10
N ARG A 384 5.06 -9.67 21.45
CA ARG A 384 3.77 -8.99 21.72
C ARG A 384 3.38 -8.97 23.21
N PRO A 385 3.51 -10.06 24.00
CA PRO A 385 3.21 -10.01 25.43
C PRO A 385 4.10 -9.02 26.19
N VAL A 386 5.40 -9.01 25.90
CA VAL A 386 6.37 -8.09 26.52
C VAL A 386 6.05 -6.65 26.13
N PHE A 387 5.75 -6.39 24.86
CA PHE A 387 5.31 -5.08 24.39
C PHE A 387 4.08 -4.56 25.14
N LEU A 388 3.04 -5.40 25.29
CA LEU A 388 1.81 -5.00 25.99
C LEU A 388 2.07 -4.73 27.48
N LEU A 389 2.97 -5.47 28.11
CA LEU A 389 3.40 -5.22 29.48
C LEU A 389 4.12 -3.87 29.60
N MET A 390 5.08 -3.60 28.72
CA MET A 390 5.81 -2.32 28.68
C MET A 390 4.86 -1.15 28.43
N LEU A 391 3.93 -1.29 27.47
CA LEU A 391 2.94 -0.25 27.16
C LEU A 391 2.03 0.04 28.36
N ARG A 392 1.59 -0.99 29.09
CA ARG A 392 0.81 -0.82 30.34
C ARG A 392 1.61 -0.07 31.40
N ALA A 393 2.86 -0.46 31.63
CA ALA A 393 3.75 0.22 32.58
C ALA A 393 3.96 1.70 32.22
N MET A 394 4.21 1.99 30.94
CA MET A 394 4.38 3.37 30.46
C MET A 394 3.10 4.20 30.55
N ARG A 395 1.93 3.61 30.28
CA ARG A 395 0.64 4.28 30.48
C ARG A 395 0.41 4.64 31.94
N LEU A 396 0.67 3.72 32.88
CA LEU A 396 0.55 3.99 34.32
C LEU A 396 1.46 5.15 34.75
N GLY A 397 2.72 5.14 34.30
CA GLY A 397 3.66 6.23 34.55
C GLY A 397 3.25 7.57 33.90
N ALA A 398 2.75 7.53 32.66
CA ALA A 398 2.30 8.71 31.93
C ALA A 398 1.00 9.30 32.51
N SER A 399 0.07 8.47 32.96
CA SER A 399 -1.17 8.90 33.63
C SER A 399 -0.85 9.60 34.95
N GLY A 400 0.07 9.07 35.76
CA GLY A 400 0.55 9.73 36.98
C GLY A 400 1.18 11.11 36.69
N TRP A 401 2.05 11.19 35.68
CA TRP A 401 2.70 12.45 35.28
C TRP A 401 1.74 13.46 34.64
N SER A 402 0.76 12.99 33.87
CA SER A 402 -0.24 13.84 33.24
C SER A 402 -1.19 14.47 34.27
N GLY A 403 -1.52 13.75 35.35
CA GLY A 403 -2.29 14.29 36.47
C GLY A 403 -1.57 15.47 37.14
N VAL A 404 -0.25 15.34 37.35
CA VAL A 404 0.60 16.41 37.88
C VAL A 404 0.69 17.61 36.94
N ARG A 405 0.88 17.40 35.63
CA ARG A 405 0.91 18.50 34.64
C ARG A 405 -0.42 19.24 34.51
N LYS A 406 -1.54 18.52 34.60
CA LYS A 406 -2.89 19.11 34.54
C LYS A 406 -3.16 19.97 35.77
N LEU A 407 -2.66 19.56 36.94
CA LEU A 407 -2.62 20.36 38.17
C LEU A 407 -1.77 21.63 38.04
N LEU A 408 -0.74 21.61 37.20
CA LEU A 408 0.14 22.74 36.90
C LEU A 408 -0.31 23.57 35.68
N GLY A 409 -1.50 23.35 35.15
CA GLY A 409 -2.06 24.13 34.02
C GLY A 409 -1.42 23.87 32.65
N ALA A 410 -0.58 22.83 32.52
CA ALA A 410 0.03 22.47 31.24
C ALA A 410 -0.84 21.45 30.47
N GLY A 411 -0.94 21.62 29.14
CA GLY A 411 -1.67 20.71 28.24
C GLY A 411 -1.09 19.29 28.16
N GLU A 412 -1.70 18.44 27.31
CA GLU A 412 -1.32 17.01 27.14
C GLU A 412 0.21 16.82 26.99
N SER A 413 0.72 15.76 27.60
CA SER A 413 2.15 15.44 27.61
C SER A 413 2.60 14.89 26.25
N PRO A 414 3.74 15.36 25.68
CA PRO A 414 4.36 14.76 24.50
C PRO A 414 4.63 13.25 24.64
N ARG A 415 4.83 12.76 25.88
CA ARG A 415 4.97 11.32 26.14
C ARG A 415 3.68 10.54 25.89
N LEU A 416 2.52 11.15 26.10
CA LEU A 416 1.22 10.51 25.86
C LEU A 416 0.94 10.37 24.36
N GLU A 417 1.33 11.38 23.58
CA GLU A 417 1.29 11.33 22.11
C GLU A 417 2.23 10.25 21.56
N ALA A 418 3.48 10.21 22.03
CA ALA A 418 4.43 9.16 21.66
C ALA A 418 3.91 7.75 21.99
N LEU A 419 3.22 7.58 23.13
CA LEU A 419 2.58 6.32 23.50
C LEU A 419 1.42 5.95 22.57
N ARG A 420 0.57 6.92 22.18
CA ARG A 420 -0.51 6.69 21.21
C ARG A 420 0.06 6.29 19.85
N THR A 421 1.10 6.98 19.36
CA THR A 421 1.79 6.63 18.11
C THR A 421 2.41 5.24 18.19
N THR A 422 3.12 4.92 19.28
CA THR A 422 3.75 3.61 19.49
C THR A 422 2.71 2.49 19.51
N GLN A 423 1.56 2.71 20.14
CA GLN A 423 0.46 1.75 20.14
C GLN A 423 -0.18 1.59 18.76
N LEU A 424 -0.36 2.67 18.01
CA LEU A 424 -0.92 2.63 16.67
C LEU A 424 -0.03 1.82 15.74
N LEU A 425 1.28 2.10 15.74
CA LEU A 425 2.27 1.35 14.97
C LEU A 425 2.32 -0.11 15.43
N ALA A 426 2.35 -0.38 16.72
CA ALA A 426 2.30 -1.76 17.22
C ALA A 426 1.09 -2.55 16.72
N LEU A 427 -0.10 -1.93 16.74
CA LEU A 427 -1.34 -2.59 16.30
C LEU A 427 -1.34 -2.81 14.79
N THR A 428 -0.95 -1.81 14.00
CA THR A 428 -0.97 -1.89 12.53
C THR A 428 0.05 -2.90 12.01
N PHE A 429 1.21 -3.04 12.66
CA PHE A 429 2.33 -3.81 12.09
C PHE A 429 2.49 -5.22 12.64
N SER A 430 2.00 -5.50 13.85
CA SER A 430 2.25 -6.77 14.52
C SER A 430 1.83 -8.02 13.72
N PHE A 431 0.96 -7.87 12.73
CA PHE A 431 0.56 -8.95 11.84
C PHE A 431 1.46 -9.06 10.59
N TYR A 432 1.73 -7.94 9.92
CA TYR A 432 2.58 -7.90 8.71
C TYR A 432 4.02 -8.32 8.99
N THR A 433 4.46 -8.25 10.25
CA THR A 433 5.78 -8.69 10.71
C THR A 433 5.74 -9.99 11.51
N ALA A 434 4.61 -10.72 11.52
CA ALA A 434 4.47 -12.01 12.17
C ALA A 434 3.54 -13.02 11.46
N PRO A 435 3.34 -12.99 10.12
CA PRO A 435 2.56 -14.01 9.47
C PRO A 435 3.27 -15.36 9.62
N ARG A 436 2.51 -16.43 9.87
CA ARG A 436 3.06 -17.80 10.00
C ARG A 436 3.09 -18.53 8.64
N TYR A 437 3.33 -17.78 7.58
CA TYR A 437 3.29 -18.27 6.20
C TYR A 437 4.32 -17.56 5.34
N VAL A 438 4.65 -18.21 4.22
CA VAL A 438 5.59 -17.74 3.21
C VAL A 438 4.84 -17.64 1.89
N PHE A 439 4.92 -16.49 1.21
CA PHE A 439 4.28 -16.30 -0.08
C PHE A 439 5.12 -16.87 -1.23
N HIS A 440 4.46 -17.63 -2.10
CA HIS A 440 5.04 -18.24 -3.28
C HIS A 440 4.60 -17.54 -4.57
N ASN A 441 5.53 -17.29 -5.49
CA ASN A 441 5.30 -16.61 -6.78
C ASN A 441 5.64 -17.48 -8.00
N ASP A 442 5.55 -18.80 -7.87
CA ASP A 442 5.95 -19.77 -8.90
C ASP A 442 5.26 -19.53 -10.25
N ARG A 443 3.95 -19.21 -10.26
CA ARG A 443 3.18 -18.92 -11.47
C ARG A 443 3.56 -17.59 -12.09
N LEU A 444 3.87 -16.56 -11.29
CA LEU A 444 4.38 -15.29 -11.82
C LEU A 444 5.75 -15.48 -12.48
N GLN A 445 6.65 -16.27 -11.87
CA GLN A 445 7.94 -16.61 -12.49
C GLN A 445 7.75 -17.41 -13.78
N ALA A 446 6.86 -18.40 -13.77
CA ALA A 446 6.51 -19.17 -14.97
C ALA A 446 5.85 -18.29 -16.06
N LEU A 447 5.08 -17.27 -15.68
CA LEU A 447 4.54 -16.29 -16.63
C LEU A 447 5.67 -15.51 -17.29
N ALA A 448 6.62 -14.96 -16.51
CA ALA A 448 7.73 -14.18 -17.04
C ALA A 448 8.57 -14.98 -18.06
N GLN A 449 8.81 -16.27 -17.79
CA GLN A 449 9.54 -17.16 -18.70
C GLN A 449 8.85 -17.39 -20.06
N ARG A 450 7.56 -17.08 -20.18
CA ARG A 450 6.81 -17.20 -21.45
C ARG A 450 7.01 -16.00 -22.38
N PHE A 451 7.63 -14.92 -21.90
CA PHE A 451 7.93 -13.74 -22.71
C PHE A 451 9.29 -13.84 -23.39
N SER A 452 9.53 -13.02 -24.41
CA SER A 452 10.85 -12.89 -25.03
C SER A 452 11.94 -12.48 -24.01
N SER A 453 13.20 -12.78 -24.30
CA SER A 453 14.32 -12.37 -23.43
C SER A 453 14.44 -10.85 -23.28
N GLU A 454 14.08 -10.07 -24.32
CA GLU A 454 14.00 -8.61 -24.24
C GLU A 454 12.93 -8.16 -23.24
N ASP A 455 11.74 -8.75 -23.31
CA ASP A 455 10.65 -8.44 -22.38
C ASP A 455 10.97 -8.93 -20.95
N GLN A 456 11.62 -10.07 -20.79
CA GLN A 456 12.09 -10.53 -19.47
C GLN A 456 13.05 -9.51 -18.83
N ALA A 457 13.98 -8.95 -19.61
CA ALA A 457 14.90 -7.91 -19.14
C ALA A 457 14.16 -6.59 -18.86
N ARG A 458 13.22 -6.19 -19.73
CA ARG A 458 12.49 -4.93 -19.60
C ARG A 458 11.44 -4.96 -18.49
N TYR A 459 10.79 -6.09 -18.27
CA TYR A 459 9.70 -6.27 -17.30
C TYR A 459 10.08 -7.30 -16.24
N ASN A 460 11.27 -7.16 -15.67
CA ASN A 460 11.75 -8.07 -14.65
C ASN A 460 10.79 -8.15 -13.44
N VAL A 461 10.49 -9.37 -13.00
CA VAL A 461 9.69 -9.68 -11.80
C VAL A 461 10.45 -10.56 -10.82
N ASP A 462 11.73 -10.86 -11.11
CA ASP A 462 12.57 -11.70 -10.26
C ASP A 462 13.05 -10.91 -9.04
N ALA A 463 12.49 -11.27 -7.89
CA ALA A 463 12.85 -10.72 -6.60
C ALA A 463 14.26 -11.14 -6.13
N GLY A 464 14.84 -12.18 -6.71
CA GLY A 464 16.24 -12.59 -6.49
C GLY A 464 17.26 -11.54 -6.90
N THR A 465 16.87 -10.57 -7.72
CA THR A 465 17.72 -9.43 -8.12
C THR A 465 17.89 -8.36 -7.04
N ILE A 466 17.17 -8.45 -5.92
CA ILE A 466 17.23 -7.46 -4.84
C ILE A 466 18.45 -7.76 -3.96
N ASP A 467 19.46 -6.88 -4.00
CA ASP A 467 20.44 -6.76 -2.91
C ASP A 467 19.78 -5.97 -1.78
N TRP A 468 19.43 -6.66 -0.69
CA TRP A 468 18.70 -6.06 0.43
C TRP A 468 19.46 -4.92 1.11
N ARG A 469 20.79 -4.98 1.17
CA ARG A 469 21.60 -3.93 1.79
C ARG A 469 21.58 -2.69 0.90
N GLU A 470 21.84 -2.84 -0.40
CA GLU A 470 21.80 -1.73 -1.34
C GLU A 470 20.39 -1.13 -1.40
N TYR A 471 19.37 -1.98 -1.53
CA TYR A 471 17.98 -1.56 -1.63
C TYR A 471 17.52 -0.82 -0.38
N LEU A 472 17.65 -1.39 0.83
CA LEU A 472 17.14 -0.75 2.03
C LEU A 472 17.98 0.48 2.43
N CYS A 473 19.31 0.34 2.45
CA CYS A 473 20.18 1.39 2.99
C CYS A 473 20.40 2.54 2.00
N ARG A 474 20.65 2.24 0.72
CA ARG A 474 21.05 3.29 -0.25
C ARG A 474 19.91 3.76 -1.12
N ILE A 475 19.04 2.87 -1.58
CA ILE A 475 17.95 3.21 -2.49
C ILE A 475 16.74 3.73 -1.71
N HIS A 476 16.22 2.91 -0.80
CA HIS A 476 14.96 3.15 -0.10
C HIS A 476 15.07 4.27 0.94
N MET A 477 16.08 4.27 1.82
CA MET A 477 16.26 5.38 2.79
C MET A 477 16.48 6.73 2.11
N THR A 478 17.27 6.77 1.02
CA THR A 478 17.44 7.99 0.22
C THR A 478 16.14 8.41 -0.43
N GLY A 479 15.39 7.45 -0.97
CA GLY A 479 14.08 7.63 -1.55
C GLY A 479 13.06 8.21 -0.57
N LEU A 480 12.93 7.61 0.61
CA LEU A 480 12.09 8.06 1.71
C LEU A 480 12.43 9.49 2.10
N ASN A 481 13.72 9.78 2.30
CA ASN A 481 14.22 11.12 2.62
C ASN A 481 13.88 12.14 1.51
N ARG A 482 14.02 11.77 0.24
CA ARG A 482 13.85 12.68 -0.91
C ARG A 482 12.40 12.92 -1.29
N TYR A 483 11.62 11.85 -1.45
CA TYR A 483 10.32 11.88 -2.12
C TYR A 483 9.15 11.87 -1.14
N ALA A 484 9.22 11.10 -0.06
CA ALA A 484 8.10 10.96 0.88
C ALA A 484 8.08 12.03 1.97
N LEU A 485 9.24 12.60 2.33
CA LEU A 485 9.36 13.57 3.42
C LEU A 485 9.52 15.01 2.91
N ARG A 486 8.75 15.92 3.54
CA ARG A 486 8.82 17.37 3.26
C ARG A 486 10.09 17.99 3.87
N PRO A 487 10.67 19.02 3.23
CA PRO A 487 11.76 19.80 3.82
C PRO A 487 11.35 20.45 5.15
N ARG A 488 12.32 20.72 6.02
CA ARG A 488 12.09 21.45 7.28
C ARG A 488 11.62 22.88 7.00
N SER A 489 10.69 23.37 7.82
CA SER A 489 10.37 24.80 7.82
C SER A 489 11.54 25.59 8.43
N PRO A 490 11.82 26.83 7.98
CA PRO A 490 12.96 27.63 8.46
C PRO A 490 12.99 27.79 9.98
N LYS A 491 11.83 27.99 10.62
CA LYS A 491 11.68 28.09 12.08
C LYS A 491 12.19 26.87 12.84
N SER A 492 12.12 25.68 12.23
CA SER A 492 12.60 24.44 12.85
C SER A 492 14.10 24.22 12.70
N VAL A 493 14.75 24.91 11.74
CA VAL A 493 16.20 24.89 11.55
C VAL A 493 16.86 25.83 12.53
N GLU A 494 16.31 27.05 12.71
CA GLU A 494 16.77 28.01 13.72
C GLU A 494 16.63 27.46 15.14
N ALA A 495 15.51 26.80 15.47
CA ALA A 495 15.32 26.17 16.78
C ALA A 495 16.27 24.99 17.03
N ALA A 496 16.67 24.25 15.98
CA ALA A 496 17.61 23.15 16.10
C ALA A 496 19.07 23.63 16.14
N ALA A 497 19.41 24.70 15.41
CA ALA A 497 20.70 25.38 15.51
C ALA A 497 20.89 25.99 16.90
N ALA A 498 19.85 26.67 17.43
CA ALA A 498 19.87 27.22 18.79
C ALA A 498 19.96 26.14 19.89
N ALA A 499 19.47 24.92 19.64
CA ALA A 499 19.62 23.79 20.55
C ALA A 499 20.97 23.05 20.43
N ALA A 500 21.65 23.19 19.29
CA ALA A 500 22.98 22.62 19.05
C ALA A 500 24.12 23.51 19.58
N ASP A 501 23.88 24.82 19.73
CA ASP A 501 24.83 25.82 20.23
C ASP A 501 24.84 26.01 21.76
N VAL A 502 24.14 25.15 22.53
CA VAL A 502 24.28 25.18 23.99
C VAL A 502 25.58 24.46 24.37
N PRO A 503 26.60 25.17 24.90
CA PRO A 503 27.83 24.52 25.32
C PRO A 503 27.51 23.61 26.49
N VAL A 504 28.03 22.39 26.46
CA VAL A 504 28.07 21.51 27.64
C VAL A 504 29.03 22.16 28.63
N THR A 505 28.53 22.99 29.54
CA THR A 505 29.33 23.49 30.65
C THR A 505 29.58 22.34 31.61
N GLU A 506 30.87 22.11 31.82
CA GLU A 506 31.48 21.17 32.76
C GLU A 506 30.93 21.30 34.19
N GLU A 507 31.05 20.18 34.88
CA GLU A 507 30.95 19.99 36.31
C GLU A 507 31.28 21.23 37.15
N THR A 508 30.44 21.52 38.13
CA THR A 508 30.95 22.11 39.37
C THR A 508 30.20 21.54 40.57
N GLU A 509 31.02 21.07 41.49
CA GLU A 509 30.73 20.38 42.73
C GLU A 509 29.84 21.17 43.69
N ALA A 510 29.07 20.40 44.47
CA ALA A 510 28.77 20.58 45.88
C ALA A 510 28.76 22.00 46.49
N LYS A 511 27.59 22.38 47.03
CA LYS A 511 27.50 22.74 48.46
C LYS A 511 26.07 22.70 48.97
N ALA A 512 25.93 22.06 50.13
CA ALA A 512 24.72 21.90 50.91
C ALA A 512 24.42 23.13 51.80
N ALA A 513 23.15 23.18 52.22
CA ALA A 513 22.56 23.80 53.43
C ALA A 513 22.14 25.29 53.38
N PRO A 514 21.18 25.72 54.23
CA PRO A 514 19.99 25.02 54.71
C PRO A 514 18.69 25.87 54.71
N ILE A 515 17.61 25.15 54.99
CA ILE A 515 16.25 25.55 55.39
C ILE A 515 16.22 26.72 56.38
N LYS A 516 15.28 27.65 56.18
CA LYS A 516 14.66 28.45 57.24
C LYS A 516 13.14 28.50 57.05
N ILE A 517 12.49 27.79 57.96
CA ILE A 517 11.13 27.87 58.54
C ILE A 517 10.04 28.51 57.67
#